data_AF-A0AA41WER8-F1
#
_entry.id   AF-A0AA41WER8-F1
#
_cell.length_a   1.000
_cell.length_b   1.000
_cell.length_c   1.000
_cell.angle_alpha   90.00
_cell.angle_beta   90.00
_cell.angle_gamma   90.00
#
_symmetry.space_group_name_H-M   'P 1'
#
loop_
_entity.id
_entity.type
_entity.pdbx_description
1 polymer ?
#
loop_
_entity_poly.entity_id
_entity_poly.type
_entity_poly.pdbx_seq_one_letter_code
_entity_poly.pdbx_strand_id
1 'polypeptide(L)'
;AQVLASLAAHRPVAPGAAAVAVAQDRRAEKAHFAASARSSGVGPAPHAVIEAEADLARVPESLLPGILKTARLGYDGKGQRRVTRRDELA
;
A
#
# COMPACT_ATOMS: atom_id res chain seq x y z
N ALA A 1 2.18 6.55 -13.09
CA ALA A 1 1.50 7.83 -12.81
C ALA A 1 2.08 9.00 -13.61
N GLN A 2 3.37 9.34 -13.48
CA GLN A 2 3.95 10.52 -14.15
C GLN A 2 3.72 10.53 -15.67
N VAL A 3 3.96 9.41 -16.37
CA VAL A 3 3.70 9.30 -17.81
C VAL A 3 2.23 9.58 -18.16
N LEU A 4 1.29 9.10 -17.35
CA LEU A 4 -0.14 9.37 -17.55
C LEU A 4 -0.46 10.86 -17.34
N ALA A 5 0.20 11.52 -16.38
CA ALA A 5 0.04 12.95 -16.15
C ALA A 5 0.58 13.78 -17.34
N SER A 6 1.74 13.41 -17.88
CA SER A 6 2.28 14.03 -19.09
C SER A 6 1.35 13.84 -20.30
N LEU A 7 0.79 12.64 -20.48
CA LEU A 7 -0.14 12.37 -21.58
C LEU A 7 -1.45 13.16 -21.44
N ALA A 8 -1.94 13.32 -20.21
CA ALA A 8 -3.19 14.04 -19.91
C ALA A 8 -3.13 15.53 -20.28
N ALA A 9 -1.93 16.11 -20.40
CA ALA A 9 -1.76 17.48 -20.89
C ALA A 9 -2.06 17.63 -22.40
N HIS A 10 -2.11 16.53 -23.15
CA HIS A 10 -2.24 16.53 -24.60
C HIS A 10 -3.50 15.83 -25.12
N ARG A 11 -4.10 14.95 -24.32
CA ARG A 11 -5.32 14.22 -24.69
C ARG A 11 -6.05 13.71 -23.44
N PRO A 12 -7.36 13.41 -23.54
CA PRO A 12 -8.08 12.76 -22.44
C PRO A 12 -7.40 11.44 -22.01
N VAL A 13 -7.24 11.24 -20.71
CA VAL A 13 -6.71 10.02 -20.09
C VAL A 13 -7.64 9.61 -18.95
N ALA A 14 -8.14 8.37 -19.00
CA ALA A 14 -8.99 7.79 -17.97
C ALA A 14 -8.56 6.34 -17.66
N PRO A 15 -8.45 5.94 -16.38
CA PRO A 15 -8.55 6.78 -15.18
C PRO A 15 -7.40 7.80 -15.09
N GLY A 16 -7.64 8.90 -14.35
CA GLY A 16 -6.65 9.96 -14.19
C GLY A 16 -5.38 9.48 -13.47
N ALA A 17 -4.25 10.17 -13.71
CA ALA A 17 -2.95 9.80 -13.17
C ALA A 17 -2.90 9.69 -11.65
N ALA A 18 -3.69 10.52 -10.94
CA ALA A 18 -3.81 10.49 -9.48
C ALA A 18 -4.40 9.17 -8.96
N ALA A 19 -5.44 8.65 -9.63
CA ALA A 19 -6.03 7.36 -9.25
C ALA A 19 -5.02 6.23 -9.39
N VAL A 20 -4.27 6.21 -10.50
CA VAL A 20 -3.19 5.23 -10.72
C VAL A 20 -2.05 5.43 -9.72
N ALA A 21 -1.73 6.67 -9.34
CA ALA A 21 -0.70 6.96 -8.35
C ALA A 21 -1.00 6.33 -6.99
N VAL A 22 -2.27 6.39 -6.55
CA VAL A 22 -2.75 5.78 -5.32
C VAL A 22 -2.80 4.26 -5.44
N ALA A 23 -3.45 3.73 -6.48
CA ALA A 23 -3.70 2.29 -6.61
C ALA A 23 -2.42 1.46 -6.84
N GLN A 24 -1.36 2.04 -7.40
CA GLN A 24 -0.11 1.31 -7.67
C GLN A 24 0.83 1.19 -6.44
N ASP A 25 0.53 1.87 -5.33
CA ASP A 25 1.34 1.86 -4.10
C ASP A 25 0.46 1.57 -2.89
N ARG A 26 0.65 0.40 -2.27
CA ARG A 26 -0.15 -0.06 -1.13
C ARG A 26 -0.13 0.90 0.06
N ARG A 27 0.94 1.68 0.26
CA ARG A 27 0.98 2.68 1.35
C ARG A 27 0.02 3.82 1.04
N ALA A 28 0.08 4.35 -0.18
CA ALA A 28 -0.81 5.41 -0.64
C ALA A 28 -2.27 4.94 -0.68
N GLU A 29 -2.52 3.73 -1.17
CA GLU A 29 -3.84 3.09 -1.16
C GLU A 29 -4.41 3.00 0.26
N LYS A 30 -3.62 2.49 1.22
CA LYS A 30 -4.06 2.37 2.62
C LYS A 30 -4.34 3.73 3.25
N ALA A 31 -3.49 4.72 3.01
CA ALA A 31 -3.71 6.09 3.47
C ALA A 31 -4.98 6.69 2.87
N HIS A 32 -5.25 6.46 1.59
CA HIS A 32 -6.46 6.91 0.91
C HIS A 32 -7.74 6.29 1.50
N PHE A 33 -7.74 4.98 1.77
CA PHE A 33 -8.87 4.33 2.44
C PHE A 33 -9.06 4.84 3.87
N ALA A 34 -7.98 5.04 4.63
CA ALA A 34 -8.09 5.59 5.98
C ALA A 34 -8.69 7.02 5.98
N ALA A 35 -8.24 7.87 5.06
CA ALA A 35 -8.73 9.24 4.93
C ALA A 35 -10.20 9.31 4.47
N SER A 36 -10.62 8.40 3.58
CA SER A 36 -11.98 8.37 3.02
C SER A 36 -12.97 7.53 3.83
N ALA A 37 -12.52 6.75 4.81
CA ALA A 37 -13.36 5.79 5.55
C ALA A 37 -14.63 6.41 6.15
N ARG A 38 -14.57 7.64 6.66
CA ARG A 38 -15.75 8.32 7.24
C ARG A 38 -16.84 8.58 6.21
N SER A 39 -16.48 8.89 4.97
CA SER A 39 -17.44 9.16 3.89
C SER A 39 -17.81 7.91 3.10
N SER A 40 -16.90 6.95 2.96
CA SER A 40 -17.11 5.75 2.14
C SER A 40 -17.69 4.57 2.92
N GLY A 41 -17.54 4.55 4.25
CA GLY A 41 -17.83 3.38 5.09
C GLY A 41 -16.82 2.24 4.93
N VAL A 42 -15.77 2.41 4.12
CA VAL A 42 -14.77 1.38 3.81
C VAL A 42 -13.40 1.83 4.31
N GLY A 43 -12.91 1.14 5.34
CA GLY A 43 -11.57 1.35 5.89
C GLY A 43 -10.57 0.27 5.45
N PRO A 44 -9.26 0.54 5.57
CA PRO A 44 -8.24 -0.46 5.30
C PRO A 44 -8.12 -1.46 6.47
N ALA A 45 -7.71 -2.69 6.17
CA ALA A 45 -7.19 -3.58 7.21
C ALA A 45 -6.03 -2.90 8.00
N PRO A 46 -5.90 -3.15 9.31
CA PRO A 46 -4.78 -2.67 10.12
C PRO A 46 -3.44 -3.01 9.46
N HIS A 47 -2.50 -2.07 9.46
CA HIS A 47 -1.22 -2.21 8.79
C HIS A 47 -0.16 -1.30 9.43
N ALA A 48 1.10 -1.62 9.17
CA ALA A 48 2.25 -0.76 9.48
C ALA A 48 3.06 -0.57 8.19
N VAL A 49 3.57 0.64 7.98
CA VAL A 49 4.50 0.95 6.89
C VAL A 49 5.93 0.64 7.37
N ILE A 50 6.69 -0.06 6.53
CA ILE A 50 8.09 -0.44 6.77
C ILE A 50 8.88 0.09 5.57
N GLU A 51 9.80 1.02 5.82
CA GLU A 51 10.67 1.63 4.80
C GLU A 51 12.16 1.37 5.07
N ALA A 52 12.51 1.06 6.32
CA ALA A 52 13.84 0.67 6.74
C ALA A 52 13.79 -0.49 7.75
N GLU A 53 14.91 -1.19 7.92
CA GLU A 53 15.06 -2.30 8.86
C GLU A 53 14.74 -1.90 10.32
N ALA A 54 15.08 -0.67 10.70
CA ALA A 54 14.75 -0.13 12.02
C ALA A 54 13.24 -0.06 12.31
N ASP A 55 12.40 -0.08 11.27
CA ASP A 55 10.94 -0.03 11.43
C ASP A 55 10.37 -1.38 11.89
N LEU A 56 11.09 -2.49 11.67
CA LEU A 56 10.66 -3.84 12.04
C LEU A 56 10.41 -3.97 13.55
N ALA A 57 11.26 -3.31 14.36
CA ALA A 57 11.11 -3.27 15.81
C ALA A 57 9.82 -2.54 16.26
N ARG A 58 9.27 -1.65 15.42
CA ARG A 58 8.08 -0.84 15.74
C ARG A 58 6.77 -1.46 15.26
N VAL A 59 6.81 -2.59 14.53
CA VAL A 59 5.59 -3.30 14.10
C VAL A 59 4.83 -3.77 15.34
N PRO A 60 3.53 -3.45 15.53
CA PRO A 60 2.75 -3.92 16.68
C PRO A 60 2.53 -5.43 16.65
N GLU A 61 2.55 -6.09 17.82
CA GLU A 61 2.22 -7.52 17.95
C GLU A 61 0.81 -7.86 17.44
N SER A 62 -0.13 -6.91 17.53
CA SER A 62 -1.50 -7.08 17.03
C SER A 62 -1.60 -7.22 15.51
N LEU A 63 -0.51 -6.97 14.76
CA LEU A 63 -0.45 -7.24 13.32
C LEU A 63 0.09 -8.64 13.00
N LEU A 64 0.42 -9.45 14.00
CA LEU A 64 0.92 -10.81 13.85
C LEU A 64 -0.09 -11.84 14.40
N PRO A 65 -0.25 -13.02 13.76
CA PRO A 65 0.32 -13.40 12.46
C PRO A 65 -0.23 -12.52 11.32
N GLY A 66 0.62 -12.19 10.35
CA GLY A 66 0.33 -11.22 9.30
C GLY A 66 0.94 -11.56 7.94
N ILE A 67 0.84 -10.62 7.00
CA ILE A 67 1.43 -10.73 5.67
C ILE A 67 2.27 -9.48 5.39
N LEU A 68 3.58 -9.65 5.23
CA LEU A 68 4.48 -8.62 4.73
C LEU A 68 4.30 -8.51 3.21
N LYS A 69 4.11 -7.29 2.70
CA LYS A 69 3.90 -7.04 1.27
C LYS A 69 4.81 -5.92 0.78
N THR A 70 5.42 -6.14 -0.38
CA THR A 70 6.02 -5.05 -1.16
C THR A 70 4.96 -4.00 -1.50
N ALA A 71 5.31 -2.73 -1.36
CA ALA A 71 4.36 -1.63 -1.55
C ALA A 71 3.97 -1.47 -3.03
N ARG A 72 4.87 -1.79 -3.96
CA ARG A 72 4.69 -1.65 -5.41
C ARG A 72 5.10 -2.94 -6.12
N LEU A 73 4.64 -3.10 -7.36
CA LEU A 73 5.02 -4.17 -8.29
C LEU A 73 4.65 -5.61 -7.84
N GLY A 74 3.89 -5.79 -6.75
CA GLY A 74 3.34 -7.09 -6.38
C GLY A 74 2.09 -7.43 -7.19
N TYR A 75 2.03 -8.65 -7.73
CA TYR A 75 0.91 -9.21 -8.51
C TYR A 75 0.83 -10.72 -8.26
N ASP A 76 -0.35 -11.33 -8.40
CA ASP A 76 -0.57 -12.79 -8.26
C ASP A 76 0.09 -13.42 -7.01
N GLY A 77 0.05 -12.70 -5.87
CA GLY A 77 0.69 -13.13 -4.63
C GLY A 77 2.19 -12.86 -4.54
N LYS A 78 2.87 -12.50 -5.63
CA LYS A 78 4.29 -12.14 -5.63
C LYS A 78 4.56 -10.88 -4.81
N GLY A 79 5.75 -10.84 -4.21
CA GLY A 79 6.15 -9.77 -3.30
C GLY A 79 5.35 -9.78 -2.00
N GLN A 80 4.88 -10.96 -1.56
CA GLN A 80 4.20 -11.16 -0.28
C GLN A 80 4.84 -12.34 0.46
N ARG A 81 4.97 -12.22 1.78
CA ARG A 81 5.44 -13.28 2.68
C ARG A 81 4.52 -13.35 3.89
N ARG A 82 4.09 -14.55 4.26
CA ARG A 82 3.38 -14.76 5.54
C ARG A 82 4.38 -14.74 6.68
N VAL A 83 4.05 -14.02 7.75
CA VAL A 83 4.88 -13.82 8.93
C VAL A 83 4.06 -14.27 10.13
N THR A 84 4.48 -15.34 10.80
CA THR A 84 3.75 -15.91 11.93
C THR A 84 4.25 -15.37 13.27
N ARG A 85 5.54 -15.04 13.35
CA ARG A 85 6.23 -14.57 14.55
C ARG A 85 7.12 -13.36 14.22
N ARG A 86 7.44 -12.54 15.23
CA ARG A 86 8.22 -11.31 15.03
C ARG A 86 9.61 -11.54 14.44
N ASP A 87 10.28 -12.62 14.84
CA ASP A 87 11.62 -12.98 14.34
C ASP A 87 11.64 -13.26 12.83
N GLU A 88 10.48 -13.56 12.23
CA GLU A 88 10.33 -13.73 10.78
C GLU A 88 10.18 -12.39 10.02
N LEU A 89 10.20 -11.23 10.70
CA LEU A 89 10.21 -9.93 10.03
C LEU A 89 11.58 -9.54 9.49
N ALA A 90 12.65 -10.10 10.06
CA ALA A 90 14.03 -9.95 9.61
C ALA A 90 14.36 -10.87 8.42
#